data_AF-A0A376CNQ9-F1
#
_entry.id   AF-A0A376CNQ9-F1
#
_cell.length_a   1.000
_cell.length_b   1.000
_cell.length_c   1.000
_cell.angle_alpha   90.00
_cell.angle_beta   90.00
_cell.angle_gamma   90.00
#
_symmetry.space_group_name_H-M   'P 1'
#
loop_
_entity.id
_entity.type
_entity.pdbx_description
1 polymer ?
#
loop_
_entity_poly.entity_id
_entity_poly.type
_entity_poly.pdbx_seq_one_letter_code
_entity_poly.pdbx_strand_id
1 'polypeptide(L)'
;MNGAQYEDLMLADEHIARVRDYIRAIDFHLEGATPDDFEINRRARYLGYMFQEEDLESYGVGLKCTKPGMEGHNTFIRMSRGQLLGEDNPKILPVNRPVLAAEAMTLNRFYDTPAGPTRTGVDTFANDEGLPGGDMDLAMLEQQLADIIAFHNGQPVPGDQEILDLKIFWGSLLAGRYPRLKHFQKEGALSPTQEERLQRFESEVNAVGDILESLELPTLETLKTVPKVNG
;
A
#
# COMPACT_ATOMS: atom_id res chain seq x y z
N MET A 1 10.68 8.76 -34.95
CA MET A 1 10.24 7.52 -34.27
C MET A 1 10.18 7.84 -32.78
N ASN A 2 8.99 8.19 -32.26
CA ASN A 2 8.79 8.49 -30.85
C ASN A 2 8.62 7.17 -30.09
N GLY A 3 9.65 6.75 -29.36
CA GLY A 3 9.51 5.72 -28.33
C GLY A 3 8.63 6.25 -27.20
N ALA A 4 7.93 5.36 -26.49
CA ALA A 4 7.05 5.71 -25.39
C ALA A 4 7.81 6.60 -24.37
N GLN A 5 7.33 7.82 -24.15
CA GLN A 5 7.96 8.81 -23.24
C GLN A 5 7.84 8.43 -21.74
N TYR A 6 7.19 7.31 -21.41
CA TYR A 6 6.60 7.05 -20.09
C TYR A 6 6.96 5.65 -19.57
N GLU A 7 8.26 5.37 -19.52
CA GLU A 7 8.83 4.14 -18.96
C GLU A 7 9.78 4.45 -17.80
N ASP A 8 10.09 3.44 -16.99
CA ASP A 8 11.11 3.54 -15.95
C ASP A 8 12.47 3.94 -16.55
N LEU A 9 13.19 4.80 -15.83
CA LEU A 9 14.45 5.33 -16.30
C LEU A 9 15.63 4.60 -15.63
N MET A 10 16.57 4.12 -16.45
CA MET A 10 17.82 3.56 -15.96
C MET A 10 18.84 4.68 -15.74
N LEU A 11 19.30 4.79 -14.50
CA LEU A 11 20.23 5.82 -14.03
C LEU A 11 21.68 5.41 -14.29
N ALA A 12 22.36 6.21 -15.10
CA ALA A 12 23.80 6.22 -15.24
C ALA A 12 24.46 6.89 -14.01
N ASP A 13 25.78 6.78 -13.90
CA ASP A 13 26.53 7.26 -12.74
C ASP A 13 26.39 8.78 -12.54
N GLU A 14 26.26 9.54 -13.63
CA GLU A 14 25.98 10.98 -13.57
C GLU A 14 24.60 11.29 -12.97
N HIS A 15 23.58 10.48 -13.28
CA HIS A 15 22.24 10.65 -12.71
C HIS A 15 22.28 10.32 -11.21
N ILE A 16 23.00 9.27 -10.81
CA ILE A 16 23.18 8.89 -9.41
C ILE A 16 23.91 9.99 -8.63
N ALA A 17 24.94 10.62 -9.22
CA ALA A 17 25.62 11.75 -8.61
C ALA A 17 24.67 12.93 -8.37
N ARG A 18 23.85 13.28 -9.37
CA ARG A 18 22.82 14.34 -9.22
C ARG A 18 21.80 14.03 -8.12
N VAL A 19 21.33 12.78 -8.04
CA VAL A 19 20.43 12.35 -6.96
C VAL A 19 21.12 12.52 -5.60
N ARG A 20 22.38 12.09 -5.47
CA ARG A 20 23.15 12.22 -4.23
C ARG A 20 23.34 13.68 -3.82
N ASP A 21 23.73 14.53 -4.75
CA ASP A 21 23.92 15.95 -4.51
C ASP A 21 22.61 16.62 -4.09
N TYR A 22 21.49 16.24 -4.71
CA TYR A 22 20.18 16.74 -4.35
C TYR A 22 19.78 16.31 -2.93
N ILE A 23 19.89 15.03 -2.58
CA ILE A 23 19.59 14.49 -1.23
C ILE A 23 20.37 15.25 -0.17
N ARG A 24 21.67 15.53 -0.40
CA ARG A 24 22.50 16.33 0.50
C ARG A 24 22.04 17.78 0.61
N ALA A 25 21.72 18.41 -0.53
CA ALA A 25 21.34 19.81 -0.57
C ALA A 25 20.04 20.11 0.20
N ILE A 26 19.11 19.15 0.23
CA ILE A 26 17.83 19.29 0.94
C ILE A 26 17.81 18.58 2.30
N ASP A 27 18.94 18.00 2.72
CA ASP A 27 19.07 17.21 3.94
C ASP A 27 18.02 16.08 4.06
N PHE A 28 17.84 15.31 2.99
CA PHE A 28 16.85 14.23 2.98
C PHE A 28 17.41 12.97 3.65
N HIS A 29 16.81 12.57 4.77
CA HIS A 29 17.21 11.36 5.48
C HIS A 29 16.09 10.80 6.37
N LEU A 30 16.15 9.50 6.67
CA LEU A 30 15.30 8.89 7.70
C LEU A 30 15.73 9.37 9.10
N GLU A 31 14.83 9.33 10.07
CA GLU A 31 15.18 9.64 11.46
C GLU A 31 16.32 8.72 11.93
N GLY A 32 17.38 9.33 12.45
CA GLY A 32 18.58 8.61 12.87
C GLY A 32 19.56 8.29 11.74
N ALA A 33 19.27 8.52 10.46
CA ALA A 33 20.26 8.40 9.37
C ALA A 33 20.81 9.78 8.93
N THR A 34 21.73 9.79 7.97
CA THR A 34 22.23 11.00 7.29
C THR A 34 21.99 10.91 5.78
N PRO A 35 22.05 12.02 5.03
CA PRO A 35 22.00 12.02 3.56
C PRO A 35 23.00 11.10 2.85
N ASP A 36 24.10 10.74 3.52
CA ASP A 36 25.15 9.88 2.98
C ASP A 36 24.90 8.39 3.21
N ASP A 37 23.93 8.03 4.05
CA ASP A 37 23.62 6.65 4.44
C ASP A 37 22.67 5.95 3.46
N PHE A 38 22.75 6.27 2.16
CA PHE A 38 21.88 5.69 1.13
C PHE A 38 22.63 5.13 -0.08
N GLU A 39 22.31 3.87 -0.40
CA GLU A 39 22.55 3.27 -1.70
C GLU A 39 21.39 3.63 -2.64
N ILE A 40 21.68 4.35 -3.72
CA ILE A 40 20.67 4.84 -4.67
C ILE A 40 20.39 3.74 -5.72
N ASN A 41 19.12 3.38 -5.90
CA ASN A 41 18.71 2.39 -6.89
C ASN A 41 18.91 2.94 -8.31
N ARG A 42 19.50 2.14 -9.21
CA ARG A 42 19.72 2.51 -10.60
C ARG A 42 18.45 2.58 -11.45
N ARG A 43 17.30 2.14 -10.95
CA ARG A 43 16.03 2.22 -11.68
C ARG A 43 15.13 3.26 -11.01
N ALA A 44 14.90 4.38 -11.68
CA ALA A 44 13.89 5.36 -11.30
C ALA A 44 12.54 4.95 -11.87
N ARG A 45 11.51 4.88 -11.02
CA ARG A 45 10.15 4.48 -11.43
C ARG A 45 9.36 5.69 -11.91
N TYR A 46 8.71 5.58 -13.06
CA TYR A 46 7.81 6.64 -13.54
C TYR A 46 6.54 6.68 -12.66
N LEU A 47 6.20 7.84 -12.09
CA LEU A 47 5.09 7.98 -11.14
C LEU A 47 3.81 8.58 -11.76
N GLY A 48 3.88 9.18 -12.94
CA GLY A 48 2.77 9.95 -13.54
C GLY A 48 1.52 9.14 -13.92
N TYR A 49 1.53 7.80 -13.84
CA TYR A 49 0.32 6.96 -13.98
C TYR A 49 -0.19 6.41 -12.63
N MET A 50 0.58 6.54 -11.55
CA MET A 50 0.23 5.96 -10.25
C MET A 50 -0.58 6.91 -9.36
N PHE A 51 -0.65 8.21 -9.68
CA PHE A 51 -1.30 9.22 -8.84
C PHE A 51 -1.99 10.29 -9.71
N GLN A 52 -3.23 10.67 -9.36
CA GLN A 52 -4.02 11.67 -10.12
C GLN A 52 -3.49 13.12 -9.98
N GLU A 53 -2.72 13.42 -8.94
CA GLU A 53 -2.18 14.75 -8.63
C GLU A 53 -0.69 14.93 -8.97
N GLU A 54 -0.02 13.88 -9.46
CA GLU A 54 1.40 13.94 -9.78
C GLU A 54 1.65 14.56 -11.16
N ASP A 55 2.80 15.22 -11.29
CA ASP A 55 3.25 15.74 -12.58
C ASP A 55 3.51 14.59 -13.56
N LEU A 56 3.14 14.77 -14.84
CA LEU A 56 3.34 13.81 -15.93
C LEU A 56 4.81 13.49 -16.20
N GLU A 57 5.75 14.18 -15.55
CA GLU A 57 7.19 13.93 -15.65
C GLU A 57 7.85 13.66 -14.28
N SER A 58 7.14 13.02 -13.37
CA SER A 58 7.62 12.64 -12.03
C SER A 58 8.21 11.23 -11.99
N TYR A 59 9.32 11.08 -11.26
CA TYR A 59 10.02 9.83 -11.04
C TYR A 59 10.33 9.60 -9.55
N GLY A 60 10.15 8.37 -9.09
CA GLY A 60 10.55 7.92 -7.76
C GLY A 60 11.89 7.18 -7.84
N VAL A 61 12.90 7.70 -7.13
CA VAL A 61 14.21 7.07 -7.00
C VAL A 61 14.28 6.35 -5.66
N GLY A 62 14.41 5.03 -5.68
CA GLY A 62 14.52 4.22 -4.47
C GLY A 62 15.87 4.43 -3.77
N LEU A 63 15.83 4.54 -2.45
CA LEU A 63 16.99 4.74 -1.57
C LEU A 63 17.02 3.62 -0.54
N LYS A 64 18.10 2.85 -0.51
CA LYS A 64 18.31 1.78 0.47
C LYS A 64 19.22 2.29 1.57
N CYS A 65 18.75 2.29 2.83
CA CYS A 65 19.58 2.74 3.93
C CYS A 65 20.75 1.78 4.16
N THR A 66 21.95 2.34 4.32
CA THR A 66 23.21 1.62 4.57
C THR A 66 23.70 1.79 6.01
N LYS A 67 22.98 2.55 6.84
CA LYS A 67 23.34 2.76 8.24
C LYS A 67 23.24 1.44 9.04
N PRO A 68 24.27 1.07 9.81
CA PRO A 68 24.20 -0.11 10.68
C PRO A 68 23.03 -0.04 11.67
N GLY A 69 22.25 -1.12 11.76
CA GLY A 69 21.06 -1.21 12.61
C GLY A 69 19.78 -0.66 11.99
N MET A 70 19.81 -0.23 10.72
CA MET A 70 18.65 0.19 9.93
C MET A 70 18.52 -0.64 8.64
N GLU A 71 19.01 -1.87 8.65
CA GLU A 71 18.97 -2.76 7.50
C GLU A 71 17.51 -3.00 7.04
N GLY A 72 17.23 -2.73 5.77
CA GLY A 72 15.88 -2.88 5.21
C GLY A 72 15.00 -1.63 5.31
N HIS A 73 15.47 -0.58 6.00
CA HIS A 73 14.80 0.72 6.04
C HIS A 73 15.01 1.45 4.70
N ASN A 74 14.20 1.12 3.71
CA ASN A 74 14.26 1.73 2.39
C ASN A 74 13.27 2.89 2.31
N THR A 75 13.61 3.93 1.55
CA THR A 75 12.72 5.06 1.26
C THR A 75 12.82 5.40 -0.23
N PHE A 76 12.21 6.49 -0.67
CA PHE A 76 12.36 7.00 -2.03
C PHE A 76 12.26 8.52 -2.03
N ILE A 77 12.87 9.14 -3.04
CA ILE A 77 12.76 10.58 -3.30
C ILE A 77 12.09 10.81 -4.65
N ARG A 78 11.18 11.80 -4.69
CA ARG A 78 10.55 12.26 -5.94
C ARG A 78 11.43 13.31 -6.63
N MET A 79 11.65 13.13 -7.92
CA MET A 79 12.37 14.08 -8.77
C MET A 79 11.68 14.19 -10.13
N SER A 80 11.77 15.33 -10.78
CA SER A 80 11.29 15.45 -12.16
C SER A 80 12.28 14.80 -13.13
N ARG A 81 11.79 14.46 -14.33
CA ARG A 81 12.63 14.00 -15.44
C ARG A 81 13.78 14.96 -15.73
N GLY A 82 13.48 16.25 -15.86
CA GLY A 82 14.48 17.27 -16.14
C GLY A 82 15.53 17.39 -15.03
N GLN A 83 15.13 17.21 -13.76
CA GLN A 83 16.06 17.22 -12.63
C GLN A 83 17.01 16.01 -12.66
N LEU A 84 16.51 14.83 -13.00
CA LEU A 84 17.34 13.62 -13.13
C LEU A 84 18.32 13.71 -14.31
N LEU A 85 17.85 14.23 -15.44
CA LEU A 85 18.64 14.32 -16.67
C LEU A 85 19.55 15.54 -16.72
N GLY A 86 19.41 16.48 -15.78
CA GLY A 86 20.24 17.69 -15.72
C GLY A 86 19.91 18.71 -16.80
N GLU A 87 18.61 18.86 -17.13
CA GLU A 87 18.14 19.91 -18.03
C GLU A 87 18.39 21.30 -17.43
N ASP A 88 18.58 22.31 -18.29
CA ASP A 88 18.77 23.69 -17.84
C ASP A 88 17.48 24.22 -17.20
N ASN A 89 17.57 24.66 -15.93
CA ASN A 89 16.44 25.12 -15.10
C ASN A 89 15.29 24.09 -14.99
N PRO A 90 15.54 22.91 -14.39
CA PRO A 90 14.53 21.86 -14.32
C PRO A 90 13.43 22.23 -13.32
N LYS A 91 12.22 21.72 -13.55
CA LYS A 91 11.14 21.82 -12.57
C LYS A 91 11.52 21.03 -11.31
N ILE A 92 11.62 21.70 -10.17
CA ILE A 92 11.86 21.05 -8.88
C ILE A 92 10.50 20.67 -8.28
N LEU A 93 10.31 19.38 -8.01
CA LEU A 93 9.09 18.87 -7.39
C LEU A 93 9.10 19.11 -5.86
N PRO A 94 7.94 19.26 -5.21
CA PRO A 94 7.87 19.29 -3.76
C PRO A 94 8.48 18.02 -3.13
N VAL A 95 9.43 18.22 -2.22
CA VAL A 95 10.12 17.15 -1.50
C VAL A 95 9.11 16.35 -0.69
N ASN A 96 9.04 15.03 -0.91
CA ASN A 96 8.25 14.15 -0.06
C ASN A 96 8.91 13.98 1.31
N ARG A 97 8.12 13.67 2.34
CA ARG A 97 8.72 13.26 3.62
C ARG A 97 9.43 11.90 3.43
N PRO A 98 10.58 11.69 4.10
CA PRO A 98 11.24 10.40 4.14
C PRO A 98 10.39 9.43 4.97
N VAL A 99 9.60 8.62 4.27
CA VAL A 99 8.80 7.53 4.84
C VAL A 99 9.42 6.21 4.45
N LEU A 100 9.24 5.15 5.24
CA LEU A 100 9.66 3.84 4.76
C LEU A 100 8.83 3.49 3.52
N ALA A 101 9.49 3.02 2.46
CA ALA A 101 8.80 2.60 1.24
C ALA A 101 7.78 1.50 1.55
N ALA A 102 8.05 0.67 2.56
CA ALA A 102 7.08 -0.26 3.13
C ALA A 102 5.88 0.48 3.74
N GLU A 103 6.07 1.49 4.58
CA GLU A 103 4.97 2.27 5.19
C GLU A 103 4.08 3.00 4.18
N ALA A 104 4.62 3.35 3.01
CA ALA A 104 3.85 3.92 1.91
C ALA A 104 3.02 2.87 1.13
N MET A 105 3.26 1.57 1.34
CA MET A 105 2.44 0.52 0.75
C MET A 105 1.19 0.30 1.57
N THR A 106 0.03 0.40 0.92
CA THR A 106 -1.29 0.14 1.49
C THR A 106 -1.37 -1.15 2.31
N LEU A 107 -0.65 -2.20 1.90
CA LEU A 107 -0.72 -3.50 2.55
C LEU A 107 0.23 -3.65 3.75
N ASN A 108 1.16 -2.71 3.97
CA ASN A 108 2.20 -2.87 4.98
C ASN A 108 1.65 -3.01 6.40
N ARG A 109 0.54 -2.34 6.71
CA ARG A 109 -0.17 -2.48 7.99
C ARG A 109 -0.62 -3.91 8.31
N PHE A 110 -0.69 -4.79 7.31
CA PHE A 110 -1.07 -6.19 7.45
C PHE A 110 0.12 -7.15 7.43
N TYR A 111 1.30 -6.64 7.12
CA TYR A 111 2.53 -7.40 6.96
C TYR A 111 3.53 -7.10 8.09
N ASP A 112 3.46 -5.92 8.69
CA ASP A 112 4.32 -5.51 9.79
C ASP A 112 3.96 -6.29 11.05
N THR A 113 4.75 -7.34 11.34
CA THR A 113 4.68 -8.06 12.60
C THR A 113 5.91 -7.70 13.43
N PRO A 114 5.82 -7.71 14.77
CA PRO A 114 6.97 -7.43 15.65
C PRO A 114 8.19 -8.35 15.44
N ALA A 115 8.07 -9.42 14.64
CA ALA A 115 9.09 -10.43 14.40
C ALA A 115 9.99 -10.15 13.18
N GLY A 116 9.86 -9.01 12.51
CA GLY A 116 10.73 -8.60 11.39
C GLY A 116 10.09 -8.79 10.02
N PRO A 117 10.84 -8.59 8.93
CA PRO A 117 10.29 -8.45 7.59
C PRO A 117 9.51 -9.70 7.19
N THR A 118 8.28 -9.48 6.73
CA THR A 118 7.35 -10.53 6.33
C THR A 118 7.93 -11.29 5.16
N ARG A 119 8.03 -12.61 5.30
CA ARG A 119 8.29 -13.49 4.17
C ARG A 119 7.16 -13.26 3.14
N THR A 120 7.49 -13.21 1.86
CA THR A 120 6.51 -13.04 0.78
C THR A 120 6.38 -14.37 0.02
N GLY A 121 5.18 -14.71 -0.45
CA GLY A 121 4.94 -15.90 -1.28
C GLY A 121 4.24 -17.05 -0.54
N VAL A 122 4.15 -18.22 -1.20
CA VAL A 122 3.39 -19.40 -0.75
C VAL A 122 3.89 -19.94 0.60
N ASP A 123 5.18 -19.82 0.87
CA ASP A 123 5.81 -20.31 2.11
C ASP A 123 5.45 -19.48 3.36
N THR A 124 4.90 -18.27 3.17
CA THR A 124 4.54 -17.36 4.27
C THR A 124 3.44 -17.92 5.14
N PHE A 125 2.51 -18.65 4.52
CA PHE A 125 1.28 -19.14 5.14
C PHE A 125 1.21 -20.67 5.21
N ALA A 126 2.31 -21.33 4.83
CA ALA A 126 2.35 -22.80 4.76
C ALA A 126 2.18 -23.47 6.13
N ASN A 127 2.38 -22.72 7.22
CA ASN A 127 2.21 -23.18 8.59
C ASN A 127 0.88 -22.74 9.23
N ASP A 128 0.01 -22.04 8.49
CA ASP A 128 -1.30 -21.65 9.02
C ASP A 128 -2.15 -22.91 9.26
N GLU A 129 -2.86 -22.94 10.38
CA GLU A 129 -3.80 -24.02 10.66
C GLU A 129 -5.10 -23.80 9.87
N GLY A 130 -5.43 -24.72 8.96
CA GLY A 130 -6.59 -24.61 8.07
C GLY A 130 -6.20 -24.07 6.70
N LEU A 131 -6.91 -23.05 6.21
CA LEU A 131 -6.64 -22.43 4.91
C LEU A 131 -5.38 -21.55 5.00
N PRO A 132 -4.33 -21.81 4.19
CA PRO A 132 -3.17 -20.91 4.12
C PRO A 132 -3.58 -19.49 3.72
N GLY A 133 -3.21 -18.50 4.53
CA GLY A 133 -3.54 -17.09 4.34
C GLY A 133 -4.98 -16.75 4.69
N GLY A 134 -5.74 -17.69 5.25
CA GLY A 134 -7.11 -17.45 5.74
C GLY A 134 -7.13 -16.45 6.88
N ASP A 135 -6.15 -16.53 7.80
CA ASP A 135 -6.05 -15.58 8.91
C ASP A 135 -5.69 -14.16 8.46
N MET A 136 -4.88 -14.04 7.40
CA MET A 136 -4.57 -12.75 6.79
C MET A 136 -5.81 -12.16 6.10
N ASP A 137 -6.57 -12.97 5.37
CA ASP A 137 -7.82 -12.53 4.75
C ASP A 137 -8.81 -11.98 5.77
N LEU A 138 -9.00 -12.72 6.87
CA LEU A 138 -9.85 -12.32 7.99
C LEU A 138 -9.35 -11.04 8.64
N ALA A 139 -8.06 -10.94 8.97
CA ALA A 139 -7.47 -9.75 9.58
C ALA A 139 -7.68 -8.50 8.72
N MET A 140 -7.55 -8.63 7.40
CA MET A 140 -7.77 -7.51 6.47
C MET A 140 -9.23 -7.07 6.42
N LEU A 141 -10.17 -8.01 6.41
CA LEU A 141 -11.60 -7.75 6.43
C LEU A 141 -12.03 -7.08 7.75
N GLU A 142 -11.61 -7.66 8.87
CA GLU A 142 -11.89 -7.17 10.23
C GLU A 142 -11.34 -5.76 10.45
N GLN A 143 -10.08 -5.51 10.08
CA GLN A 143 -9.46 -4.19 10.25
C GLN A 143 -10.13 -3.14 9.35
N GLN A 144 -10.47 -3.49 8.11
CA GLN A 144 -11.14 -2.54 7.23
C GLN A 144 -12.53 -2.15 7.77
N LEU A 145 -13.26 -3.09 8.37
CA LEU A 145 -14.53 -2.82 9.03
C LEU A 145 -14.33 -1.89 10.25
N ALA A 146 -13.29 -2.13 11.05
CA ALA A 146 -12.94 -1.27 12.18
C ALA A 146 -12.59 0.16 11.72
N ASP A 147 -11.83 0.32 10.63
CA ASP A 147 -11.50 1.63 10.06
C ASP A 147 -12.75 2.38 9.59
N ILE A 148 -13.72 1.69 8.98
CA ILE A 148 -14.99 2.27 8.55
C ILE A 148 -15.78 2.79 9.76
N ILE A 149 -15.86 2.00 10.84
CA ILE A 149 -16.54 2.40 12.07
C ILE A 149 -15.84 3.60 12.71
N ALA A 150 -14.50 3.59 12.76
CA ALA A 150 -13.71 4.69 13.27
C ALA A 150 -13.94 5.98 12.46
N PHE A 151 -13.90 5.89 11.13
CA PHE A 151 -14.18 7.02 10.22
C PHE A 151 -15.57 7.60 10.47
N HIS A 152 -16.60 6.76 10.52
CA HIS A 152 -17.98 7.19 10.80
C HIS A 152 -18.08 7.93 12.14
N ASN A 153 -17.34 7.47 13.15
CA ASN A 153 -17.33 8.07 14.49
C ASN A 153 -16.42 9.30 14.62
N GLY A 154 -15.82 9.78 13.53
CA GLY A 154 -14.89 10.90 13.52
C GLY A 154 -13.57 10.62 14.24
N GLN A 155 -13.20 9.33 14.38
CA GLN A 155 -11.94 8.90 14.94
C GLN A 155 -10.85 8.86 13.86
N PRO A 156 -9.57 9.06 14.23
CA PRO A 156 -8.47 8.95 13.28
C PRO A 156 -8.44 7.57 12.62
N VAL A 157 -8.23 7.55 11.31
CA VAL A 157 -8.02 6.34 10.51
C VAL A 157 -6.59 6.28 10.00
N PRO A 158 -6.01 5.07 9.79
CA PRO A 158 -4.64 4.94 9.33
C PRO A 158 -4.39 5.70 8.01
N GLY A 159 -3.33 6.50 7.97
CA GLY A 159 -2.93 7.23 6.76
C GLY A 159 -3.89 8.34 6.32
N ASP A 160 -4.71 8.86 7.23
CA ASP A 160 -5.70 9.90 6.96
C ASP A 160 -6.65 9.54 5.80
N GLN A 161 -6.99 8.24 5.68
CA GLN A 161 -7.87 7.70 4.64
C GLN A 161 -9.15 8.51 4.47
N GLU A 162 -9.46 8.84 3.22
CA GLU A 162 -10.72 9.47 2.86
C GLU A 162 -11.82 8.43 2.60
N ILE A 163 -13.07 8.87 2.53
CA ILE A 163 -14.21 7.97 2.29
C ILE A 163 -14.08 7.19 0.97
N LEU A 164 -13.42 7.75 -0.05
CA LEU A 164 -13.19 7.06 -1.31
C LEU A 164 -12.21 5.90 -1.15
N ASP A 165 -11.16 6.07 -0.34
CA ASP A 165 -10.20 5.00 -0.04
C ASP A 165 -10.90 3.84 0.67
N LEU A 166 -11.72 4.15 1.67
CA LEU A 166 -12.52 3.16 2.39
C LEU A 166 -13.45 2.39 1.45
N LYS A 167 -14.13 3.08 0.52
CA LYS A 167 -14.98 2.45 -0.50
C LYS A 167 -14.19 1.48 -1.39
N ILE A 168 -13.04 1.89 -1.88
CA ILE A 168 -12.20 1.07 -2.76
C ILE A 168 -11.69 -0.16 -2.02
N PHE A 169 -11.16 0.00 -0.81
CA PHE A 169 -10.63 -1.13 -0.03
C PHE A 169 -11.71 -2.10 0.38
N TRP A 170 -12.81 -1.60 0.94
CA TRP A 170 -13.93 -2.43 1.36
C TRP A 170 -14.53 -3.22 0.21
N GLY A 171 -14.80 -2.57 -0.93
CA GLY A 171 -15.31 -3.23 -2.13
C GLY A 171 -14.34 -4.30 -2.65
N SER A 172 -13.04 -4.01 -2.68
CA SER A 172 -12.02 -4.94 -3.16
C SER A 172 -11.89 -6.18 -2.26
N LEU A 173 -11.90 -5.98 -0.94
CA LEU A 173 -11.83 -7.09 0.03
C LEU A 173 -13.09 -7.97 -0.03
N LEU A 174 -14.26 -7.36 -0.13
CA LEU A 174 -15.53 -8.08 -0.26
C LEU A 174 -15.71 -8.80 -1.61
N ALA A 175 -15.08 -8.32 -2.69
CA ALA A 175 -15.14 -8.97 -3.99
C ALA A 175 -14.10 -10.10 -4.15
N GLY A 176 -12.97 -10.02 -3.43
CA GLY A 176 -11.87 -10.98 -3.55
C GLY A 176 -11.77 -11.96 -2.39
N ARG A 177 -11.48 -11.44 -1.18
CA ARG A 177 -11.12 -12.26 -0.02
C ARG A 177 -12.32 -12.92 0.63
N TYR A 178 -13.42 -12.18 0.80
CA TYR A 178 -14.63 -12.76 1.39
C TYR A 178 -15.21 -13.94 0.57
N PRO A 179 -15.37 -13.86 -0.77
CA PRO A 179 -15.85 -15.01 -1.56
C PRO A 179 -14.90 -16.20 -1.53
N ARG A 180 -13.58 -15.95 -1.46
CA ARG A 180 -12.58 -17.01 -1.25
C ARG A 180 -12.80 -17.72 0.09
N LEU A 181 -12.96 -16.98 1.19
CA LEU A 181 -13.27 -17.56 2.50
C LEU A 181 -14.58 -18.36 2.49
N LYS A 182 -15.64 -17.84 1.84
CA LYS A 182 -16.92 -18.57 1.70
C LYS A 182 -16.79 -19.83 0.86
N HIS A 183 -15.93 -19.83 -0.16
CA HIS A 183 -15.66 -21.02 -0.96
C HIS A 183 -15.01 -22.11 -0.10
N PHE A 184 -13.93 -21.79 0.61
CA PHE A 184 -13.23 -22.75 1.47
C PHE A 184 -14.03 -23.16 2.72
N GLN A 185 -14.92 -22.30 3.24
CA GLN A 185 -15.88 -22.70 4.26
C GLN A 185 -16.80 -23.82 3.75
N LYS A 186 -17.35 -23.67 2.53
CA LYS A 186 -18.23 -24.70 1.92
C LYS A 186 -17.49 -26.01 1.65
N GLU A 187 -16.19 -25.94 1.38
CA GLU A 187 -15.33 -27.11 1.20
C GLU A 187 -14.87 -27.74 2.53
N GLY A 188 -15.16 -27.12 3.68
CA GLY A 188 -14.70 -27.59 4.99
C GLY A 188 -13.19 -27.46 5.18
N ALA A 189 -12.55 -26.54 4.46
CA ALA A 189 -11.09 -26.33 4.47
C ALA A 189 -10.64 -25.23 5.46
N LEU A 190 -11.57 -24.53 6.11
CA LEU A 190 -11.26 -23.60 7.19
C LEU A 190 -10.98 -24.38 8.48
N SER A 191 -10.02 -23.93 9.28
CA SER A 191 -9.88 -24.43 10.65
C SER A 191 -11.06 -23.95 11.52
N PRO A 192 -11.33 -24.62 12.65
CA PRO A 192 -12.40 -24.20 13.57
C PRO A 192 -12.28 -22.73 13.99
N THR A 193 -11.06 -22.27 14.24
CA THR A 193 -10.76 -20.88 14.60
C THR A 193 -11.09 -19.92 13.46
N GLN A 194 -10.69 -20.25 12.23
CA GLN A 194 -10.99 -19.43 11.05
C GLN A 194 -12.49 -19.35 10.77
N GLU A 195 -13.21 -20.46 10.97
CA GLU A 195 -14.66 -20.49 10.81
C GLU A 195 -15.37 -19.64 11.87
N GLU A 196 -14.97 -19.74 13.15
CA GLU A 196 -15.53 -18.89 14.20
C GLU A 196 -15.29 -17.40 13.94
N ARG A 197 -14.06 -17.04 13.51
CA ARG A 197 -13.71 -15.66 13.13
C ARG A 197 -14.56 -15.16 11.96
N LEU A 198 -14.73 -15.97 10.92
CA LEU A 198 -15.57 -15.60 9.77
C LEU A 198 -17.02 -15.37 10.18
N GLN A 199 -17.60 -16.22 11.03
CA GLN A 199 -18.97 -16.06 11.52
C GLN A 199 -19.12 -14.80 12.39
N ARG A 200 -18.12 -14.50 13.21
CA ARG A 200 -18.09 -13.28 14.01
C ARG A 200 -18.01 -12.04 13.14
N PHE A 201 -17.10 -12.03 12.17
CA PHE A 201 -16.99 -10.97 11.17
C PHE A 201 -18.32 -10.74 10.46
N GLU A 202 -18.98 -11.79 9.96
CA GLU A 202 -20.29 -11.67 9.29
C GLU A 202 -21.36 -11.07 10.22
N SER A 203 -21.34 -11.47 11.49
CA SER A 203 -22.26 -10.92 12.51
C SER A 203 -22.00 -9.44 12.78
N GLU A 204 -20.74 -9.03 12.87
CA GLU A 204 -20.33 -7.65 13.07
C GLU A 204 -20.71 -6.77 11.87
N VAL A 205 -20.45 -7.22 10.63
CA VAL A 205 -20.84 -6.50 9.41
C VAL A 205 -22.35 -6.26 9.37
N ASN A 206 -23.15 -7.27 9.72
CA ASN A 206 -24.60 -7.12 9.78
C ASN A 206 -25.04 -6.16 10.91
N ALA A 207 -24.36 -6.18 12.05
CA ALA A 207 -24.66 -5.30 13.17
C ALA A 207 -24.37 -3.82 12.87
N VAL A 208 -23.42 -3.53 11.97
CA VAL A 208 -23.09 -2.16 11.54
C VAL A 208 -23.65 -1.80 10.16
N GLY A 209 -24.67 -2.54 9.69
CA GLY A 209 -25.30 -2.31 8.38
C GLY A 209 -25.71 -0.86 8.13
N ASP A 210 -26.31 -0.21 9.13
CA ASP A 210 -26.73 1.20 9.03
C ASP A 210 -25.54 2.15 8.78
N ILE A 211 -24.37 1.87 9.38
CA ILE A 211 -23.16 2.65 9.15
C ILE A 211 -22.71 2.48 7.69
N LEU A 212 -22.68 1.23 7.20
CA LEU A 212 -22.28 0.94 5.83
C LEU A 212 -23.22 1.62 4.82
N GLU A 213 -24.52 1.56 5.05
CA GLU A 213 -25.51 2.21 4.19
C GLU A 213 -25.37 3.74 4.22
N SER A 214 -25.16 4.35 5.38
CA SER A 214 -24.95 5.80 5.52
C SER A 214 -23.72 6.32 4.76
N LEU A 215 -22.71 5.46 4.61
CA LEU A 215 -21.47 5.73 3.90
C LEU A 215 -21.50 5.24 2.44
N GLU A 216 -22.64 4.73 1.96
CA GLU A 216 -22.82 4.13 0.64
C GLU A 216 -21.80 2.99 0.34
N LEU A 217 -21.50 2.19 1.36
CA LEU A 217 -20.61 1.04 1.29
C LEU A 217 -21.41 -0.26 1.08
N PRO A 218 -20.88 -1.25 0.33
CA PRO A 218 -21.52 -2.55 0.17
C PRO A 218 -21.76 -3.27 1.52
N THR A 219 -22.94 -3.85 1.69
CA THR A 219 -23.26 -4.80 2.76
C THR A 219 -23.14 -6.24 2.27
N LEU A 220 -23.18 -7.23 3.18
CA LEU A 220 -23.20 -8.65 2.79
C LEU A 220 -24.44 -9.01 1.95
N GLU A 221 -25.58 -8.34 2.18
CA GLU A 221 -26.77 -8.51 1.34
C GLU A 221 -26.55 -7.96 -0.06
N THR A 222 -25.84 -6.83 -0.18
CA THR A 222 -25.53 -6.23 -1.48
C THR A 222 -24.71 -7.19 -2.36
N LEU A 223 -23.82 -7.99 -1.75
CA LEU A 223 -23.01 -8.99 -2.46
C LEU A 223 -23.82 -10.16 -3.03
N LYS A 224 -25.04 -10.41 -2.52
CA LYS A 224 -25.93 -11.46 -3.05
C LYS A 224 -26.65 -11.01 -4.31
N THR A 225 -26.64 -9.71 -4.60
CA THR A 225 -27.32 -9.13 -5.76
C THR A 225 -26.38 -9.06 -6.96
N VAL A 226 -26.91 -9.32 -8.16
CA VAL A 226 -26.15 -9.09 -9.40
C VAL A 226 -26.02 -7.57 -9.58
N PRO A 227 -24.79 -7.03 -9.78
CA PRO A 227 -24.61 -5.60 -9.99
C PRO A 227 -25.48 -5.11 -11.15
N LYS A 228 -26.34 -4.13 -10.91
CA LYS A 228 -27.04 -3.43 -11.99
C LYS A 228 -26.02 -2.54 -12.71
N VAL A 229 -25.60 -2.95 -13.90
CA VAL A 229 -24.81 -2.11 -14.80
C VAL A 229 -25.75 -1.02 -15.33
N ASN A 230 -25.76 0.13 -14.68
CA ASN A 230 -26.31 1.33 -15.29
C ASN A 230 -25.19 1.90 -16.17
N GLY A 231 -25.32 1.65 -17.49
CA GLY A 231 -24.39 2.13 -18.51
C GLY A 231 -24.39 3.64 -18.67
#